data_AF-Q5J0W3-F1
#
_entry.id   AF-Q5J0W3-F1
#
_cell.length_a   1.000
_cell.length_b   1.000
_cell.length_c   1.000
_cell.angle_alpha   90.00
_cell.angle_beta   90.00
_cell.angle_gamma   90.00
#
_symmetry.space_group_name_H-M   'P 1'
#
loop_
_entity.id
_entity.type
_entity.pdbx_description
1 polymer ?
#
loop_
_entity_poly.entity_id
_entity_poly.type
_entity_poly.pdbx_seq_one_letter_code
_entity_poly.pdbx_strand_id
1 'polypeptide(L)'
;MASKVMEVVKNLDLKKYIGRWYEIASFPSRFQPKDGADTRATYTLNQDGTIHVLNETWCNGKRDYIEGTAYKADPKSDEAKLKVKFYVPPFLPVIPVVGDYWVLYIDEDYQYALIGQPSRRYLWILCRRPHLDDEIYNQLVEKGKAEGYDVSKLRKTPQSDSPPSEDGPKDDKGIWWIKSILGK
;
A
#
# COMPACT_ATOMS: atom_id res chain seq x y z
N MET A 1 -17.01 9.16 -22.50
CA MET A 1 -17.65 8.97 -21.17
C MET A 1 -16.78 9.69 -20.16
N ALA A 2 -17.29 10.73 -19.49
CA ALA A 2 -16.53 11.37 -18.41
C ALA A 2 -16.31 10.34 -17.30
N SER A 3 -15.07 10.12 -16.87
CA SER A 3 -14.77 9.19 -15.78
C SER A 3 -15.41 9.71 -14.50
N LYS A 4 -16.15 8.85 -13.76
CA LYS A 4 -16.64 9.16 -12.41
C LYS A 4 -15.50 9.75 -11.57
N VAL A 5 -15.73 10.92 -10.98
CA VAL A 5 -14.80 11.52 -10.01
C VAL A 5 -14.72 10.59 -8.81
N MET A 6 -13.51 10.18 -8.47
CA MET A 6 -13.27 9.22 -7.39
C MET A 6 -13.45 9.92 -6.04
N GLU A 7 -14.28 9.31 -5.19
CA GLU A 7 -14.48 9.79 -3.83
C GLU A 7 -13.36 9.27 -2.92
N VAL A 8 -12.92 10.11 -1.99
CA VAL A 8 -11.87 9.79 -1.03
C VAL A 8 -12.30 10.23 0.37
N VAL A 9 -11.72 9.60 1.38
CA VAL A 9 -11.88 10.00 2.78
C VAL A 9 -11.44 11.46 2.94
N LYS A 10 -12.16 12.18 3.80
CA LYS A 10 -11.81 13.54 4.20
C LYS A 10 -11.44 13.57 5.68
N ASN A 11 -10.62 14.54 6.08
CA ASN A 11 -10.20 14.74 7.47
C ASN A 11 -9.55 13.49 8.09
N LEU A 12 -8.71 12.79 7.31
CA LEU A 12 -7.99 11.62 7.78
C LEU A 12 -7.12 11.98 9.00
N ASP A 13 -7.33 11.29 10.11
CA ASP A 13 -6.52 11.44 11.32
C ASP A 13 -5.21 10.63 11.15
N LEU A 14 -4.13 11.33 10.79
CA LEU A 14 -2.83 10.69 10.59
C LEU A 14 -2.30 10.01 11.86
N LYS A 15 -2.65 10.49 13.06
CA LYS A 15 -2.18 9.87 14.31
C LYS A 15 -2.85 8.50 14.53
N LYS A 16 -4.09 8.33 14.09
CA LYS A 16 -4.76 7.03 14.07
C LYS A 16 -4.32 6.16 12.89
N TYR A 17 -3.88 6.77 11.79
CA TYR A 17 -3.46 6.06 10.58
C TYR A 17 -2.04 5.47 10.65
N ILE A 18 -1.13 6.10 11.39
CA ILE A 18 0.25 5.58 11.57
C ILE A 18 0.28 4.19 12.21
N GLY A 19 1.43 3.54 12.14
CA GLY A 19 1.65 2.16 12.56
C GLY A 19 1.54 1.18 11.38
N ARG A 20 1.44 -0.10 11.72
CA ARG A 20 1.49 -1.20 10.76
C ARG A 20 0.12 -1.50 10.15
N TRP A 21 0.13 -1.84 8.87
CA TRP A 21 -0.98 -2.32 8.08
C TRP A 21 -0.55 -3.53 7.25
N TYR A 22 -1.30 -4.62 7.35
CA TYR A 22 -1.13 -5.82 6.55
C TYR A 22 -1.89 -5.67 5.23
N GLU A 23 -1.24 -6.04 4.13
CA GLU A 23 -1.91 -6.13 2.83
C GLU A 23 -2.73 -7.42 2.81
N ILE A 24 -4.05 -7.30 2.81
CA ILE A 24 -4.96 -8.45 2.75
C ILE A 24 -5.20 -8.85 1.29
N ALA A 25 -5.28 -7.86 0.40
CA ALA A 25 -5.37 -8.09 -1.03
C ALA A 25 -4.89 -6.88 -1.81
N SER A 26 -4.37 -7.13 -3.01
CA SER A 26 -3.91 -6.07 -3.90
C SER A 26 -4.13 -6.43 -5.37
N PHE A 27 -4.09 -5.41 -6.23
CA PHE A 27 -3.92 -5.65 -7.65
C PHE A 27 -2.46 -6.03 -7.90
N PRO A 28 -2.18 -7.14 -8.62
CA PRO A 28 -0.83 -7.54 -8.96
C PRO A 28 -0.06 -6.38 -9.56
N SER A 29 0.98 -5.98 -8.86
CA SER A 29 1.81 -4.87 -9.25
C SER A 29 3.14 -5.40 -9.74
N ARG A 30 3.71 -4.72 -10.74
CA ARG A 30 5.11 -4.89 -11.10
C ARG A 30 6.08 -4.34 -10.04
N PHE A 31 5.63 -4.07 -8.82
CA PHE A 31 6.50 -3.59 -7.74
C PHE A 31 6.54 -4.59 -6.58
N GLN A 32 5.79 -5.68 -6.67
CA GLN A 32 5.64 -6.69 -5.62
C GLN A 32 5.92 -8.10 -6.16
N PRO A 33 6.58 -8.97 -5.37
CA PRO A 33 6.84 -10.35 -5.75
C PRO A 33 5.54 -11.12 -5.93
N LYS A 34 5.49 -11.95 -6.98
CA LYS A 34 4.31 -12.77 -7.28
C LYS A 34 4.04 -13.81 -6.19
N ASP A 35 5.09 -14.24 -5.50
CA ASP A 35 5.12 -15.20 -4.41
C ASP A 35 5.34 -14.53 -3.04
N GLY A 36 5.13 -13.21 -2.96
CA GLY A 36 5.18 -12.48 -1.70
C GLY A 36 4.08 -12.92 -0.75
N ALA A 37 4.47 -13.17 0.51
CA ALA A 37 3.58 -13.39 1.64
C ALA A 37 3.95 -12.42 2.76
N ASP A 38 3.07 -12.32 3.76
CA ASP A 38 3.25 -11.47 4.94
C ASP A 38 3.51 -10.00 4.59
N THR A 39 3.01 -9.55 3.43
CA THR A 39 3.24 -8.21 2.92
C THR A 39 2.57 -7.19 3.83
N ARG A 40 3.32 -6.15 4.19
CA ARG A 40 2.85 -5.11 5.11
C ARG A 40 3.52 -3.77 4.85
N ALA A 41 2.86 -2.71 5.30
CA ALA A 41 3.36 -1.36 5.31
C ALA A 41 3.36 -0.83 6.76
N THR A 42 4.44 -0.18 7.17
CA THR A 42 4.53 0.52 8.46
C THR A 42 4.73 2.01 8.20
N TYR A 43 3.83 2.82 8.76
CA TYR A 43 3.82 4.26 8.58
C TYR A 43 4.26 4.97 9.87
N THR A 44 5.24 5.87 9.77
CA THR A 44 5.74 6.64 10.92
C THR A 44 5.67 8.14 10.60
N LEU A 45 5.08 8.94 11.50
CA LEU A 45 4.99 10.39 11.31
C LEU A 45 6.32 11.06 11.63
N ASN A 46 6.85 11.84 10.69
CA ASN A 46 8.06 12.65 10.87
C ASN A 46 7.73 14.01 11.50
N GLN A 47 8.75 14.69 12.05
CA GLN A 47 8.60 16.02 12.66
C GLN A 47 8.15 17.10 11.68
N ASP A 48 8.50 16.96 10.39
CA ASP A 48 8.13 17.89 9.32
C ASP A 48 6.71 17.66 8.77
N GLY A 49 5.97 16.69 9.34
CA GLY A 49 4.62 16.32 8.91
C GLY A 49 4.56 15.37 7.71
N THR A 50 5.70 14.96 7.16
CA THR A 50 5.75 13.83 6.20
C THR A 50 5.62 12.49 6.92
N ILE A 51 5.38 11.43 6.17
CA ILE A 51 5.23 10.08 6.71
C ILE A 51 6.34 9.22 6.13
N HIS A 52 7.19 8.64 6.97
CA HIS A 52 8.08 7.56 6.56
C HIS A 52 7.25 6.30 6.28
N VAL A 53 7.57 5.64 5.16
CA VAL A 53 6.89 4.43 4.68
C VAL A 53 7.91 3.32 4.61
N LEU A 54 7.69 2.24 5.35
CA LEU A 54 8.43 0.99 5.22
C LEU A 54 7.47 -0.09 4.69
N ASN A 55 7.69 -0.53 3.46
CA ASN A 55 6.98 -1.68 2.90
C ASN A 55 7.87 -2.91 2.99
N GLU A 56 7.30 -4.05 3.38
CA GLU A 56 8.00 -5.30 3.57
C GLU A 56 7.21 -6.45 2.97
N THR A 57 7.90 -7.50 2.53
CA THR A 57 7.29 -8.74 2.07
C THR A 57 8.27 -9.89 2.26
N TRP A 58 7.76 -11.11 2.40
CA TRP A 58 8.57 -12.30 2.54
C TRP A 58 8.40 -13.21 1.33
N CYS A 59 9.51 -13.66 0.75
CA CYS A 59 9.53 -14.64 -0.34
C CYS A 59 10.40 -15.81 0.09
N ASN A 60 9.82 -17.01 0.15
CA ASN A 60 10.52 -18.22 0.61
C ASN A 60 11.24 -18.02 1.96
N GLY A 61 10.58 -17.33 2.90
CA GLY A 61 11.10 -17.04 4.25
C GLY A 61 12.13 -15.92 4.34
N LYS A 62 12.54 -15.32 3.22
CA LYS A 62 13.46 -14.16 3.21
C LYS A 62 12.71 -12.85 3.13
N ARG A 63 13.13 -11.88 3.95
CA ARG A 63 12.56 -10.54 3.99
C ARG A 63 13.13 -9.69 2.86
N ASP A 64 12.24 -9.05 2.13
CA ASP A 64 12.52 -7.93 1.21
C ASP A 64 11.78 -6.68 1.69
N TYR A 65 12.33 -5.50 1.45
CA TYR A 65 11.76 -4.24 1.94
C TYR A 65 12.14 -3.04 1.10
N ILE A 66 11.28 -2.02 1.07
CA ILE A 66 11.56 -0.73 0.45
C ILE A 66 11.07 0.41 1.34
N GLU A 67 11.87 1.47 1.40
CA GLU A 67 11.57 2.67 2.17
C GLU A 67 11.22 3.85 1.28
N GLY A 68 10.33 4.70 1.77
CA GLY A 68 9.87 5.88 1.08
C GLY A 68 9.34 6.96 2.01
N THR A 69 8.82 8.01 1.40
CA THR A 69 8.20 9.14 2.10
C THR A 69 6.87 9.47 1.46
N ALA A 70 5.82 9.55 2.26
CA ALA A 70 4.51 10.00 1.85
C ALA A 70 4.22 11.42 2.35
N TYR A 71 3.46 12.19 1.56
CA TYR A 71 3.04 13.55 1.86
C TYR A 71 1.71 13.87 1.18
N LYS A 72 0.95 14.84 1.70
CA LYS A 72 -0.32 15.27 1.08
C LYS A 72 -0.09 15.80 -0.34
N ALA A 73 -0.95 15.39 -1.27
CA ALA A 73 -0.91 15.89 -2.65
C ALA A 73 -1.25 17.38 -2.73
N ASP A 74 -2.20 17.83 -1.88
CA ASP A 74 -2.51 19.24 -1.64
C ASP A 74 -2.55 19.50 -0.13
N PRO A 75 -1.62 20.30 0.43
CA PRO A 75 -1.60 20.63 1.85
C PRO A 75 -2.88 21.31 2.36
N LYS A 76 -3.59 22.04 1.50
CA LYS A 76 -4.79 22.84 1.86
C LYS A 76 -6.10 22.06 1.78
N SER A 77 -6.11 20.92 1.09
CA SER A 77 -7.30 20.08 0.95
C SER A 77 -7.53 19.21 2.20
N ASP A 78 -8.78 18.91 2.53
CA ASP A 78 -9.12 17.94 3.58
C ASP A 78 -9.12 16.49 3.07
N GLU A 79 -8.99 16.29 1.76
CA GLU A 79 -8.99 14.98 1.12
C GLU A 79 -7.75 14.15 1.44
N ALA A 80 -7.94 12.86 1.68
CA ALA A 80 -6.91 11.87 1.95
C ALA A 80 -6.17 11.41 0.68
N LYS A 81 -5.72 12.38 -0.13
CA LYS A 81 -4.88 12.18 -1.32
C LYS A 81 -3.44 12.43 -0.94
N LEU A 82 -2.63 11.37 -0.98
CA LEU A 82 -1.21 11.43 -0.73
C LEU A 82 -0.42 11.10 -2.00
N LYS A 83 0.84 11.54 -2.00
CA LYS A 83 1.87 11.06 -2.90
C LYS A 83 2.89 10.28 -2.09
N VAL A 84 3.33 9.14 -2.61
CA VAL A 84 4.37 8.31 -1.99
C VAL A 84 5.57 8.29 -2.91
N LYS A 85 6.74 8.56 -2.35
CA LYS A 85 8.02 8.65 -3.04
C LYS A 85 8.92 7.50 -2.58
N PHE A 86 9.33 6.64 -3.50
CA PHE A 86 10.31 5.58 -3.23
C PHE A 86 11.63 5.87 -3.95
N TYR A 87 12.75 5.55 -3.28
CA TYR A 87 14.09 5.64 -3.87
C TYR A 87 14.57 4.24 -4.23
N VAL A 88 14.85 4.03 -5.51
CA VAL A 88 15.14 2.71 -6.09
C VAL A 88 16.57 2.74 -6.65
N PRO A 89 17.54 2.00 -6.05
CA PRO A 89 18.88 1.81 -6.64
C PRO A 89 18.81 1.01 -7.97
N PRO A 90 19.89 0.83 -8.77
CA PRO A 90 21.24 1.37 -8.65
C PRO A 90 21.63 2.29 -9.84
N PHE A 91 20.74 2.62 -10.78
CA PHE A 91 21.13 3.38 -11.98
C PHE A 91 20.83 4.87 -11.85
N LEU A 92 21.88 5.68 -12.11
CA LEU A 92 21.82 7.13 -12.09
C LEU A 92 21.09 7.69 -13.32
N PRO A 93 20.39 8.83 -13.17
CA PRO A 93 20.17 9.52 -11.89
C PRO A 93 19.11 8.77 -11.07
N VAL A 94 19.21 8.86 -9.74
CA VAL A 94 18.23 8.35 -8.77
C VAL A 94 16.88 9.02 -9.05
N ILE A 95 16.10 8.50 -10.00
CA ILE A 95 14.77 9.03 -10.33
C ILE A 95 13.82 8.48 -9.28
N PRO A 96 13.30 9.33 -8.38
CA PRO A 96 12.33 8.86 -7.42
C PRO A 96 11.04 8.46 -8.16
N VAL A 97 10.51 7.29 -7.82
CA VAL A 97 9.19 6.88 -8.31
C VAL A 97 8.17 7.50 -7.38
N VAL A 98 7.31 8.36 -7.92
CA VAL A 98 6.20 8.97 -7.19
C VAL A 98 4.91 8.32 -7.63
N GLY A 99 4.16 7.78 -6.68
CA GLY A 99 2.84 7.20 -6.89
C GLY A 99 1.77 7.95 -6.12
N ASP A 100 0.54 7.92 -6.63
CA ASP A 100 -0.65 8.34 -5.90
C ASP A 100 -1.04 7.27 -4.87
N TYR A 101 -1.43 7.72 -3.68
CA TYR A 101 -1.96 6.90 -2.58
C TYR A 101 -3.18 7.59 -2.02
N TRP A 102 -4.37 7.14 -2.42
CA TRP A 102 -5.63 7.77 -2.06
C TRP A 102 -6.41 6.84 -1.14
N VAL A 103 -6.77 7.32 0.05
CA VAL A 103 -7.60 6.55 0.99
C VAL A 103 -9.06 6.69 0.52
N LEU A 104 -9.59 5.64 -0.10
CA LEU A 104 -10.95 5.61 -0.63
C LEU A 104 -11.97 5.36 0.48
N TYR A 105 -11.58 4.52 1.44
CA TYR A 105 -12.38 4.20 2.61
C TYR A 105 -11.46 3.84 3.79
N ILE A 106 -11.90 4.18 4.99
CA ILE A 106 -11.36 3.69 6.26
C ILE A 106 -12.52 3.55 7.24
N ASP A 107 -12.47 2.54 8.09
CA ASP A 107 -13.44 2.38 9.17
C ASP A 107 -13.20 3.38 10.31
N GLU A 108 -14.19 3.53 11.19
CA GLU A 108 -14.18 4.50 12.28
C GLU A 108 -13.04 4.27 13.28
N ASP A 109 -12.67 3.00 13.47
CA ASP A 109 -11.63 2.56 14.41
C ASP A 109 -10.25 2.37 13.73
N TYR A 110 -10.12 2.70 12.45
CA TYR A 110 -8.87 2.62 11.68
C TYR A 110 -8.26 1.20 11.70
N GLN A 111 -9.11 0.18 11.65
CA GLN A 111 -8.77 -1.24 11.61
C GLN A 111 -8.65 -1.80 10.19
N TYR A 112 -9.34 -1.24 9.20
CA TYR A 112 -9.27 -1.66 7.80
C TYR A 112 -9.50 -0.48 6.85
N ALA A 113 -8.81 -0.51 5.70
CA ALA A 113 -8.84 0.58 4.74
C ALA A 113 -8.83 0.05 3.30
N LEU A 114 -9.45 0.82 2.40
CA LEU A 114 -9.37 0.63 0.95
C LEU A 114 -8.55 1.76 0.36
N ILE A 115 -7.45 1.42 -0.28
CA ILE A 115 -6.52 2.38 -0.88
C ILE A 115 -6.52 2.20 -2.39
N GLY A 116 -6.50 3.31 -3.11
CA GLY A 116 -6.43 3.29 -4.56
C GLY A 116 -5.64 4.47 -5.12
N GLN A 117 -5.80 4.66 -6.42
CA GLN A 117 -5.20 5.74 -7.20
C GLN A 117 -6.05 6.04 -8.45
N PRO A 118 -5.99 7.26 -9.01
CA PRO A 118 -6.99 7.79 -9.95
C PRO A 118 -7.11 7.01 -11.26
N SER A 119 -6.02 6.40 -11.74
CA SER A 119 -6.06 5.60 -12.98
C SER A 119 -6.69 4.22 -12.79
N ARG A 120 -7.06 3.84 -11.55
CA ARG A 120 -7.72 2.57 -11.20
C ARG A 120 -6.90 1.31 -11.49
N ARG A 121 -5.60 1.46 -11.68
CA ARG A 121 -4.67 0.35 -11.97
C ARG A 121 -4.05 -0.28 -10.73
N TYR A 122 -4.20 0.35 -9.56
CA TYR A 122 -3.72 -0.18 -8.29
C TYR A 122 -4.77 0.02 -7.21
N LEU A 123 -5.03 -1.03 -6.44
CA LEU A 123 -6.00 -1.08 -5.37
C LEU A 123 -5.41 -1.99 -4.28
N TRP A 124 -5.59 -1.61 -3.03
CA TRP A 124 -5.17 -2.38 -1.86
C TRP A 124 -6.26 -2.41 -0.81
N ILE A 125 -6.48 -3.58 -0.22
CA ILE A 125 -7.22 -3.76 1.02
C ILE A 125 -6.21 -3.96 2.13
N LEU A 126 -6.22 -3.05 3.11
CA LEU A 126 -5.31 -3.06 4.24
C LEU A 126 -6.06 -3.37 5.53
N CYS A 127 -5.43 -4.07 6.46
CA CYS A 127 -5.97 -4.32 7.80
C CYS A 127 -4.88 -4.19 8.88
N ARG A 128 -5.26 -3.80 10.10
CA ARG A 128 -4.35 -3.79 11.26
C ARG A 128 -3.96 -5.19 11.75
N ARG A 129 -4.69 -6.22 11.32
CA ARG A 129 -4.45 -7.63 11.62
C ARG A 129 -4.10 -8.40 10.34
N PRO A 130 -3.42 -9.56 10.45
CA PRO A 130 -3.08 -10.38 9.28
C PRO A 130 -4.31 -10.97 8.58
N HIS A 131 -5.44 -11.06 9.27
CA HIS A 131 -6.69 -11.59 8.72
C HIS A 131 -7.83 -10.60 8.86
N LEU A 132 -8.68 -10.57 7.84
CA LEU A 132 -9.89 -9.76 7.76
C LEU A 132 -11.08 -10.68 7.56
N ASP A 133 -12.18 -10.38 8.24
CA ASP A 133 -13.44 -11.10 8.08
C ASP A 133 -13.93 -11.01 6.62
N ASP A 134 -14.49 -12.12 6.09
CA ASP A 134 -14.90 -12.20 4.69
C ASP A 134 -16.07 -11.26 4.36
N GLU A 135 -16.96 -10.96 5.31
CA GLU A 135 -18.03 -9.98 5.11
C GLU A 135 -17.43 -8.59 4.89
N ILE A 136 -16.52 -8.16 5.76
CA ILE A 136 -15.82 -6.88 5.65
C ILE A 136 -14.99 -6.83 4.37
N TYR A 137 -14.28 -7.91 4.05
CA TYR A 137 -13.53 -8.02 2.80
C TYR A 137 -14.43 -7.77 1.58
N ASN A 138 -15.58 -8.45 1.50
CA ASN A 138 -16.52 -8.30 0.39
C ASN A 138 -17.12 -6.88 0.33
N GLN A 139 -17.39 -6.25 1.47
CA GLN A 139 -17.82 -4.85 1.52
C GLN A 139 -16.77 -3.91 0.89
N LEU A 140 -15.49 -4.11 1.17
CA LEU A 140 -14.39 -3.32 0.59
C LEU A 140 -14.22 -3.58 -0.91
N VAL A 141 -14.42 -4.83 -1.36
CA VAL A 141 -14.44 -5.19 -2.79
C VAL A 141 -15.55 -4.44 -3.53
N GLU A 142 -16.78 -4.45 -3.01
CA GLU A 142 -17.89 -3.75 -3.65
C GLU A 142 -17.70 -2.22 -3.65
N LYS A 143 -17.08 -1.64 -2.61
CA LYS A 143 -16.66 -0.22 -2.64
C LYS A 143 -15.68 0.07 -3.77
N GLY A 144 -14.65 -0.76 -3.94
CA GLY A 144 -13.70 -0.62 -5.06
C GLY A 144 -14.40 -0.72 -6.42
N LYS A 145 -15.30 -1.68 -6.58
CA LYS A 145 -16.10 -1.84 -7.80
C LYS A 145 -17.00 -0.63 -8.07
N ALA A 146 -17.64 -0.06 -7.05
CA ALA A 146 -18.45 1.15 -7.16
C ALA A 146 -17.64 2.39 -7.58
N GLU A 147 -16.34 2.42 -7.27
CA GLU A 147 -15.39 3.43 -7.75
C GLU A 147 -14.88 3.16 -9.17
N GLY A 148 -15.26 2.03 -9.78
CA GLY A 148 -14.94 1.68 -11.16
C GLY A 148 -13.66 0.86 -11.32
N TYR A 149 -13.17 0.24 -10.24
CA TYR A 149 -12.05 -0.71 -10.31
C TYR A 149 -12.53 -2.05 -10.88
N ASP A 150 -11.69 -2.68 -11.70
CA ASP A 150 -11.88 -4.06 -12.15
C ASP A 150 -11.42 -5.03 -11.06
N VAL A 151 -12.30 -5.25 -10.07
CA VAL A 151 -12.00 -6.06 -8.88
C VAL A 151 -11.73 -7.54 -9.17
N SER A 152 -12.00 -8.02 -10.39
CA SER A 152 -11.59 -9.37 -10.81
C SER A 152 -10.06 -9.57 -10.80
N LYS A 153 -9.31 -8.47 -10.87
CA LYS A 153 -7.84 -8.44 -10.77
C LYS A 153 -7.32 -8.53 -9.34
N LEU A 154 -8.19 -8.34 -8.34
CA LEU A 154 -7.79 -8.39 -6.94
C LEU A 154 -7.30 -9.80 -6.58
N ARG A 155 -6.19 -9.88 -5.86
CA ARG A 155 -5.62 -11.14 -5.36
C ARG A 155 -5.42 -11.02 -3.86
N LYS A 156 -5.87 -12.02 -3.11
CA LYS A 156 -5.59 -12.12 -1.68
C LYS A 156 -4.08 -12.35 -1.49
N THR A 157 -3.50 -11.65 -0.54
CA THR A 157 -2.09 -11.78 -0.19
C THR A 157 -2.01 -12.76 0.99
N PRO A 158 -1.22 -13.85 0.89
CA PRO A 158 -1.06 -14.79 2.00
C PRO A 158 -0.49 -14.09 3.24
N GLN A 159 -1.09 -14.36 4.40
CA GLN A 159 -0.67 -13.85 5.70
C GLN A 159 -0.62 -15.01 6.69
N SER A 160 0.43 -15.06 7.50
CA SER A 160 0.63 -16.04 8.56
C SER A 160 -0.06 -15.58 9.86
N ASP A 161 -0.63 -16.52 10.62
CA ASP A 161 -1.23 -16.22 11.94
C ASP A 161 -0.21 -15.59 12.91
N SER A 162 1.05 -15.99 12.78
CA SER A 162 2.20 -15.44 13.49
C SER A 162 3.15 -14.80 12.47
N PRO A 163 2.97 -13.50 12.16
CA PRO A 163 3.77 -12.82 11.16
C PRO A 163 5.26 -12.83 11.54
N PRO A 164 6.16 -12.96 10.56
CA PRO A 164 7.59 -12.97 10.81
C PRO A 164 8.08 -11.67 11.48
N SER A 165 9.10 -11.81 12.33
CA SER A 165 9.79 -10.67 12.95
C SER A 165 10.57 -9.88 11.90
N GLU A 166 10.83 -8.60 12.19
CA GLU A 166 11.61 -7.72 11.32
C GLU A 166 13.08 -8.17 11.17
N ASP A 167 13.58 -8.96 12.11
CA ASP A 167 14.96 -9.45 12.19
C ASP A 167 15.25 -10.70 11.35
N GLY A 168 14.29 -11.14 10.53
CA GLY A 168 14.48 -12.28 9.64
C GLY A 168 15.65 -12.09 8.65
N PRO A 169 16.15 -13.19 8.04
CA PRO A 169 17.20 -13.11 7.03
C PRO A 169 16.81 -12.15 5.91
N LYS A 170 17.61 -11.09 5.75
CA LYS A 170 17.39 -10.05 4.73
C LYS A 170 17.96 -10.52 3.41
N ASP A 171 17.23 -10.28 2.32
CA ASP A 171 17.85 -10.29 1.00
C ASP A 171 18.63 -8.97 0.85
N ASP A 172 19.94 -9.02 1.11
CA ASP A 172 20.87 -7.88 1.03
C ASP A 172 20.99 -7.29 -0.38
N LYS A 173 20.42 -7.97 -1.38
CA LYS A 173 20.45 -7.50 -2.74
C LYS A 173 19.48 -6.36 -2.97
N GLY A 174 18.38 -6.20 -2.22
CA GLY A 174 17.44 -5.09 -2.41
C GLY A 174 17.09 -4.78 -3.88
N ILE A 175 17.21 -5.79 -4.75
CA ILE A 175 17.31 -5.58 -6.20
C ILE A 175 16.01 -5.99 -6.90
N TRP A 176 15.11 -6.65 -6.18
CA TRP A 176 13.95 -7.26 -6.81
C TRP A 176 12.85 -6.24 -7.14
N TRP A 177 12.58 -5.26 -6.27
CA TRP A 177 11.66 -4.16 -6.59
C TRP A 177 12.08 -3.38 -7.85
N ILE A 178 13.39 -3.31 -8.14
CA ILE A 178 13.98 -2.68 -9.34
C ILE A 178 13.66 -3.49 -10.60
N LYS A 179 13.84 -4.82 -10.53
CA LYS A 179 13.50 -5.74 -11.63
C LYS A 179 12.00 -5.68 -11.93
N SER A 180 11.21 -5.44 -10.88
CA SER A 180 9.79 -5.14 -10.93
C SER A 180 9.45 -4.07 -12.01
N ILE A 181 10.20 -2.97 -11.96
CA ILE A 181 9.99 -1.74 -12.75
C ILE A 181 10.45 -1.91 -14.22
N LEU A 182 11.47 -2.73 -14.46
CA LEU A 182 12.19 -2.79 -15.73
C LEU A 182 11.71 -3.86 -16.72
N GLY A 183 10.59 -4.54 -16.47
CA GLY A 183 9.95 -5.38 -17.48
C GLY A 183 10.89 -6.42 -18.09
N LYS A 184 11.32 -7.39 -17.28
CA LYS A 184 11.73 -8.71 -17.76
C LYS A 184 11.09 -9.77 -16.89
#